data_AF-A0A920P9U8-F1
#
_entry.id   AF-A0A920P9U8-F1
#
_cell.length_a   1.000
_cell.length_b   1.000
_cell.length_c   1.000
_cell.angle_alpha   90.00
_cell.angle_beta   90.00
_cell.angle_gamma   90.00
#
_symmetry.space_group_name_H-M   'P 1'
#
loop_
_entity.id
_entity.type
_entity.pdbx_description
1 polymer ?
#
loop_
_entity_poly.entity_id
_entity_poly.type
_entity_poly.pdbx_seq_one_letter_code
_entity_poly.pdbx_strand_id
1 'polypeptide(L)' 'MDTSDISPTGHAVNVESVMRQDELRTPLSTDEVLSNVPNVLGDHIRVKTVLEE' A
#
# COMPACT_ATOMS: atom_id res chain seq x y z
N MET A 1 -31.91 -13.09 -3.25
CA MET A 1 -32.05 -12.97 -1.78
C MET A 1 -32.08 -11.50 -1.45
N ASP A 2 -32.99 -11.08 -0.58
CA ASP A 2 -33.05 -9.71 -0.07
C ASP A 2 -32.02 -9.56 1.06
N THR A 3 -31.22 -8.50 1.02
CA THR A 3 -30.14 -8.22 1.97
C THR A 3 -30.30 -6.87 2.66
N SER A 4 -31.50 -6.28 2.58
CA SER A 4 -31.81 -4.96 3.15
C SER A 4 -31.56 -4.87 4.66
N ASP A 5 -31.64 -6.01 5.38
CA ASP A 5 -31.59 -6.07 6.84
C ASP A 5 -30.31 -6.72 7.42
N ILE A 6 -29.32 -7.07 6.57
CA ILE A 6 -28.07 -7.68 7.04
C ILE A 6 -26.90 -6.71 6.91
N SER A 7 -26.11 -6.61 7.97
CA SER A 7 -24.87 -5.84 7.93
C SER A 7 -23.80 -6.59 7.10
N PRO A 8 -23.02 -5.91 6.25
CA PRO A 8 -21.95 -6.55 5.47
C PRO A 8 -20.92 -7.24 6.36
N THR A 9 -20.51 -8.45 5.99
CA THR A 9 -19.38 -9.13 6.64
C THR A 9 -18.07 -8.49 6.19
N GLY A 10 -17.40 -7.75 7.07
CA GLY A 10 -16.12 -7.09 6.75
C GLY A 10 -14.92 -8.03 6.71
N HIS A 11 -14.82 -8.94 7.68
CA HIS A 11 -13.76 -9.94 7.78
C HIS A 11 -14.37 -11.30 8.11
N ALA A 12 -13.75 -12.37 7.64
CA ALA A 12 -14.23 -13.75 7.88
C ALA A 12 -14.10 -14.18 9.36
N VAL A 13 -13.31 -13.44 10.16
CA VAL A 13 -13.11 -13.64 11.60
C VAL A 13 -13.36 -12.33 12.33
N ASN A 14 -13.60 -12.40 13.64
CA ASN A 14 -13.68 -11.21 14.48
C ASN A 14 -12.29 -10.59 14.61
N VAL A 15 -12.13 -9.34 14.17
CA VAL A 15 -10.87 -8.61 14.22
C VAL A 15 -11.06 -7.37 15.09
N GLU A 16 -10.10 -7.12 15.97
CA GLU A 16 -10.02 -5.89 16.76
C GLU A 16 -8.92 -4.99 16.21
N SER A 17 -8.90 -3.72 16.63
CA SER A 17 -7.86 -2.77 16.20
C SER A 17 -6.50 -3.21 16.72
N VAL A 18 -5.55 -3.47 15.81
CA VAL A 18 -4.17 -3.83 16.14
C VAL A 18 -3.27 -2.62 15.92
N MET A 19 -2.60 -2.18 16.98
CA MET A 19 -1.67 -1.05 16.93
C MET A 19 -0.24 -1.53 16.63
N ARG A 20 0.50 -0.71 15.87
CA ARG A 20 1.94 -0.91 15.65
C ARG A 20 2.71 -0.03 16.64
N GLN A 21 3.80 -0.56 17.21
CA GLN A 21 4.71 0.26 18.01
C GLN A 21 5.44 1.32 17.16
N ASP A 22 5.80 2.42 17.83
CA ASP A 22 6.55 3.52 17.23
C ASP A 22 8.06 3.26 17.28
N GLU A 23 8.48 2.25 16.52
CA GLU A 23 9.88 1.81 16.45
C GLU A 23 10.41 1.94 15.02
N LEU A 24 11.65 2.43 14.91
CA LEU A 24 12.38 2.48 13.66
C LEU A 24 12.67 1.06 13.16
N ARG A 25 12.49 0.83 11.86
CA ARG A 25 12.82 -0.41 11.18
C ARG A 25 13.85 -0.14 10.09
N THR A 26 14.72 -1.11 9.83
CA THR A 26 15.70 -1.03 8.75
C THR A 26 14.98 -0.92 7.41
N PRO A 27 15.24 0.13 6.61
CA PRO A 27 14.67 0.26 5.28
C PRO A 27 15.32 -0.74 4.32
N LEU A 28 14.61 -1.07 3.24
CA LEU A 28 15.21 -1.79 2.10
C LEU A 28 16.27 -0.91 1.42
N SER A 29 17.25 -1.53 0.78
CA SER A 29 18.21 -0.81 -0.05
C SER A 29 17.56 -0.24 -1.31
N THR A 30 18.15 0.80 -1.89
CA THR A 30 17.67 1.41 -3.12
C THR A 30 17.58 0.39 -4.26
N ASP A 31 18.57 -0.48 -4.39
CA ASP A 31 18.60 -1.53 -5.43
C ASP A 31 17.46 -2.53 -5.27
N GLU A 32 17.16 -2.95 -4.03
CA GLU A 32 16.02 -3.84 -3.75
C GLU A 32 14.69 -3.18 -4.12
N VAL A 33 14.51 -1.91 -3.79
CA VAL A 33 13.30 -1.14 -4.11
C VAL A 33 13.13 -0.97 -5.62
N LEU A 34 14.21 -0.70 -6.35
CA LEU A 34 14.17 -0.44 -7.80
C LEU A 34 14.14 -1.71 -8.66
N SER A 35 14.40 -2.88 -8.09
CA SER A 35 14.54 -4.16 -8.79
C SER A 35 13.41 -4.53 -9.75
N ASN A 36 12.17 -4.13 -9.43
CA ASN A 36 10.97 -4.42 -10.24
C ASN A 36 10.35 -3.17 -10.90
N VAL A 37 11.05 -2.03 -10.87
CA VAL A 37 10.49 -0.78 -11.35
C VAL A 37 10.58 -0.72 -12.88
N PRO A 38 9.45 -0.52 -13.60
CA PRO A 38 9.44 -0.57 -15.07
C PRO A 38 10.19 0.60 -15.73
N ASN A 39 10.36 1.72 -15.03
CA ASN A 39 11.04 2.90 -15.57
C ASN A 39 11.83 3.62 -14.46
N VAL A 40 13.15 3.57 -14.56
CA VAL A 40 14.09 4.08 -13.56
C VAL A 40 14.96 5.17 -14.18
N LEU A 41 15.23 6.22 -13.41
CA LEU A 41 16.16 7.29 -13.76
C LEU A 41 17.14 7.49 -12.59
N GLY A 42 18.32 6.89 -12.69
CA GLY A 42 19.26 6.83 -11.56
C GLY A 42 18.58 6.16 -10.36
N ASP A 43 18.57 6.84 -9.22
CA ASP A 43 17.95 6.33 -7.99
C ASP A 43 16.45 6.67 -7.86
N HIS A 44 15.79 7.07 -8.95
CA HIS A 44 14.41 7.56 -8.93
C HIS A 44 13.49 6.76 -9.85
N ILE A 45 12.22 6.63 -9.45
CA ILE A 45 11.15 6.08 -10.30
C ILE A 45 10.67 7.18 -11.24
N ARG A 46 10.75 6.94 -12.56
CA ARG A 46 10.30 7.89 -13.57
C ARG A 46 8.83 7.67 -13.91
N VAL A 47 8.01 8.69 -13.66
CA VAL A 47 6.58 8.72 -14.01
C VAL A 47 6.28 9.83 -15.02
N LYS A 48 5.17 9.70 -15.75
CA LYS A 48 4.66 10.78 -16.61
C LYS A 48 3.94 11.80 -15.73
N THR A 49 4.45 13.03 -15.68
CA THR A 49 3.75 14.12 -15.02
C THR A 49 2.52 14.50 -15.84
N VAL A 50 1.35 14.56 -15.20
CA VAL A 50 0.16 15.19 -15.77
C VAL A 50 0.05 16.57 -15.14
N LEU A 51 0.10 17.60 -15.98
CA LEU A 51 -0.17 18.98 -15.59
C LEU A 51 -1.45 19.39 -16.30
N GLU A 52 -2.52 19.61 -15.55
CA GLU A 52 -3.75 20.23 -16.03
C GLU A 52 -3.70 21.72 -15.68
N GLU A 53 -4.28 22.57 -16.53
CA GLU A 53 -4.43 24.02 -16.30
C GLU A 53 -5.71 24.33 -15.53
#